data_AF-A0A919UHA0-F1
#
_entry.id   AF-A0A919UHA0-F1
#
_cell.length_a   1.000
_cell.length_b   1.000
_cell.length_c   1.000
_cell.angle_alpha   90.00
_cell.angle_beta   90.00
_cell.angle_gamma   90.00
#
_symmetry.space_group_name_H-M   'P 1'
#
loop_
_entity.id
_entity.type
_entity.pdbx_description
1 polymer ?
#
loop_
_entity_poly.entity_id
_entity_poly.type
_entity_poly.pdbx_seq_one_letter_code
_entity_poly.pdbx_strand_id
1 'polypeptide(L)'
;MGSDAQHRRPDGVSEATVEALGKLSEALETVERARGRLYDLHQLVGHADLMLDEVVQRFRDAGHAKLAERIQTELVGRNVIAGRWTFQLVEEFDDGYYALFKELDRTARDDLAQGRRHLFEAEMKERRRTHGRSGHEATP
;
A
#
# COMPACT_ATOMS: atom_id res chain seq x y z
N MET A 1 -24.53 -19.76 16.48
CA MET A 1 -24.05 -19.55 15.10
C MET A 1 -22.75 -18.78 15.20
N GLY A 2 -21.61 -19.46 15.00
CA GLY A 2 -20.28 -18.86 15.13
C GLY A 2 -19.82 -18.21 13.83
N SER A 3 -18.74 -17.42 13.89
CA SER A 3 -18.08 -16.91 12.68
C SER A 3 -17.67 -18.08 11.77
N ASP A 4 -17.56 -17.78 10.46
CA ASP A 4 -17.01 -18.70 9.47
C ASP A 4 -15.71 -19.35 9.99
N ALA A 5 -15.47 -20.63 9.67
CA ALA A 5 -14.35 -21.41 10.20
C ALA A 5 -12.99 -20.73 9.96
N GLN A 6 -12.85 -19.95 8.88
CA GLN A 6 -11.65 -19.15 8.58
C GLN A 6 -11.42 -17.98 9.56
N HIS A 7 -12.45 -17.56 10.28
CA HIS A 7 -12.46 -16.38 11.16
C HIS A 7 -12.72 -16.76 12.62
N ARG A 8 -12.45 -18.03 12.99
CA ARG A 8 -12.39 -18.49 14.38
C ARG A 8 -10.94 -18.69 14.77
N ARG A 9 -10.57 -18.30 15.98
CA ARG A 9 -9.27 -18.58 16.56
C ARG A 9 -9.04 -20.11 16.64
N PRO A 10 -7.90 -20.64 16.15
CA PRO A 10 -7.58 -22.05 16.32
C PRO A 10 -7.35 -22.42 17.80
N ASP A 11 -7.57 -23.69 18.13
CA ASP A 11 -7.30 -24.19 19.48
C ASP A 11 -5.82 -24.04 19.85
N GLY A 12 -5.55 -23.65 21.10
CA GLY A 12 -4.20 -23.44 21.60
C GLY A 12 -3.56 -22.09 21.22
N VAL A 13 -4.19 -21.29 20.35
CA VAL A 13 -3.72 -19.94 20.03
C VAL A 13 -4.15 -18.96 21.12
N SER A 14 -3.20 -18.23 21.67
CA SER A 14 -3.46 -17.27 22.75
C SER A 14 -4.06 -15.95 22.22
N GLU A 15 -4.75 -15.21 23.09
CA GLU A 15 -5.24 -13.86 22.79
C GLU A 15 -4.07 -12.92 22.43
N ALA A 16 -2.98 -12.96 23.20
CA ALA A 16 -1.77 -12.16 22.91
C ALA A 16 -1.18 -12.47 21.53
N THR A 17 -1.26 -13.73 21.06
CA THR A 17 -0.86 -14.10 19.70
C THR A 17 -1.79 -13.48 18.66
N VAL A 18 -3.11 -13.52 18.89
CA VAL A 18 -4.08 -12.90 17.98
C VAL A 18 -3.90 -11.38 17.91
N GLU A 19 -3.65 -10.73 19.04
CA GLU A 19 -3.36 -9.29 19.11
C GLU A 19 -2.08 -8.94 18.33
N ALA A 20 -1.00 -9.71 18.52
CA ALA A 20 0.25 -9.50 17.80
C ALA A 20 0.10 -9.68 16.28
N LEU A 21 -0.61 -10.72 15.84
CA LEU A 21 -0.91 -10.95 14.42
C LEU A 21 -1.78 -9.82 13.85
N GLY A 22 -2.82 -9.41 14.58
CA GLY A 22 -3.64 -8.26 14.19
C GLY A 22 -2.81 -6.99 14.04
N LYS A 23 -1.89 -6.73 14.99
CA LYS A 23 -1.02 -5.55 14.92
C LYS A 23 -0.04 -5.60 13.76
N LEU A 24 0.49 -6.78 13.44
CA LEU A 24 1.36 -6.99 12.28
C LEU A 24 0.60 -6.71 10.97
N SER A 25 -0.62 -7.24 10.84
CA SER A 25 -1.46 -6.99 9.67
C SER A 25 -1.88 -5.52 9.55
N GLU A 26 -2.22 -4.84 10.65
CA GLU A 26 -2.50 -3.39 10.67
C GLU A 26 -1.29 -2.57 10.19
N ALA A 27 -0.08 -2.97 10.60
CA ALA A 27 1.14 -2.34 10.14
C ALA A 27 1.37 -2.58 8.64
N LEU A 28 1.11 -3.79 8.13
CA LEU A 28 1.17 -4.09 6.69
C LEU A 28 0.13 -3.27 5.91
N GLU A 29 -1.10 -3.14 6.38
CA GLU A 29 -2.13 -2.29 5.76
C GLU A 29 -1.71 -0.82 5.72
N THR A 30 -0.99 -0.35 6.73
CA THR A 30 -0.41 1.00 6.73
C THR A 30 0.66 1.15 5.64
N VAL A 31 1.50 0.13 5.45
CA VAL A 31 2.50 0.08 4.38
C VAL A 31 1.84 -0.01 3.00
N GLU A 32 0.74 -0.76 2.85
CA GLU A 32 -0.06 -0.79 1.60
C GLU A 32 -0.58 0.59 1.22
N ARG A 33 -1.00 1.40 2.21
CA ARG A 33 -1.40 2.79 1.97
C ARG A 33 -0.23 3.65 1.52
N ALA A 34 0.95 3.48 2.12
CA ALA A 34 2.16 4.17 1.69
C ALA A 34 2.56 3.76 0.26
N ARG A 35 2.46 2.47 -0.06
CA ARG A 35 2.64 1.93 -1.41
C ARG A 35 1.70 2.61 -2.41
N GLY A 36 0.41 2.73 -2.09
CA GLY A 36 -0.54 3.45 -2.94
C GLY A 36 -0.11 4.90 -3.23
N ARG A 37 0.44 5.61 -2.23
CA ARG A 37 0.97 6.97 -2.43
C ARG A 37 2.22 7.02 -3.31
N LEU A 38 3.01 5.96 -3.35
CA LEU A 38 4.15 5.86 -4.24
C LEU A 38 3.72 5.73 -5.71
N TYR A 39 2.64 4.97 -5.96
CA TYR A 39 2.01 4.90 -7.28
C TYR A 39 1.38 6.24 -7.67
N ASP A 40 0.69 6.92 -6.74
CA ASP A 40 0.18 8.28 -6.97
C ASP A 40 1.32 9.23 -7.37
N LEU A 41 2.43 9.21 -6.64
CA LEU A 41 3.62 10.02 -6.94
C LEU A 41 4.19 9.71 -8.31
N HIS A 42 4.34 8.42 -8.66
CA HIS A 42 4.84 8.01 -9.97
C HIS A 42 3.98 8.55 -11.12
N GLN A 43 2.65 8.40 -11.01
CA GLN A 43 1.72 8.87 -12.04
C GLN A 43 1.69 10.39 -12.15
N LEU A 44 1.63 11.10 -11.01
CA LEU A 44 1.56 12.57 -10.99
C LEU A 44 2.84 13.20 -11.54
N VAL A 45 4.01 12.69 -11.15
CA VAL A 45 5.28 13.20 -11.67
C VAL A 45 5.46 12.87 -13.14
N GLY A 46 5.13 11.64 -13.57
CA GLY A 46 5.20 11.27 -14.99
C GLY A 46 4.28 12.13 -15.85
N HIS A 47 3.07 12.42 -15.38
CA HIS A 47 2.15 13.33 -16.06
C HIS A 47 2.73 14.76 -16.14
N ALA A 48 3.28 15.28 -15.05
CA ALA A 48 3.89 16.61 -15.04
C ALA A 48 5.13 16.70 -15.95
N ASP A 49 5.95 15.64 -16.04
CA ASP A 49 7.09 15.58 -16.95
C ASP A 49 6.64 15.64 -18.42
N LEU A 50 5.55 14.94 -18.79
CA LEU A 50 4.95 15.04 -20.13
C LEU A 50 4.42 16.44 -20.45
N MET A 51 3.91 17.17 -19.45
CA MET A 51 3.46 18.56 -19.67
C MET A 51 4.63 19.49 -20.05
N LEU A 52 5.87 19.13 -19.72
CA LEU A 52 7.03 19.98 -20.01
C LEU A 52 7.28 20.17 -21.51
N ASP A 53 6.91 19.21 -22.35
CA ASP A 53 7.00 19.36 -23.81
C ASP A 53 6.18 20.56 -24.30
N GLU A 54 4.95 20.68 -23.80
CA GLU A 54 4.08 21.81 -24.10
C GLU A 54 4.64 23.13 -23.51
N VAL A 55 5.16 23.09 -22.29
CA VAL A 55 5.78 24.26 -21.64
C VAL A 55 6.98 24.77 -22.46
N VAL A 56 7.86 23.87 -22.89
CA VAL A 56 9.03 24.20 -23.72
C VAL A 56 8.59 24.84 -25.03
N GLN A 57 7.61 24.25 -25.71
CA GLN A 57 7.09 24.79 -26.97
C GLN A 57 6.49 26.19 -26.76
N ARG A 58 5.66 26.38 -25.73
CA ARG A 58 5.05 27.68 -25.41
C ARG A 58 6.09 28.76 -25.12
N PHE A 59 7.17 28.44 -24.41
CA PHE A 59 8.25 29.40 -24.19
C PHE A 59 9.00 29.74 -25.49
N ARG A 60 9.18 28.79 -26.41
CA ARG A 60 9.77 29.07 -27.73
C ARG A 60 8.87 30.00 -28.55
N ASP A 61 7.58 29.71 -28.61
CA ASP A 61 6.60 30.52 -29.35
C ASP A 61 6.48 31.94 -28.81
N ALA A 62 6.64 32.11 -27.49
CA ALA A 62 6.69 33.41 -26.82
C ALA A 62 8.04 34.15 -26.97
N GLY A 63 9.01 33.61 -27.72
CA GLY A 63 10.32 34.23 -27.94
C GLY A 63 11.34 34.03 -26.81
N HIS A 64 11.07 33.15 -25.85
CA HIS A 64 11.93 32.86 -24.70
C HIS A 64 12.80 31.60 -24.91
N ALA A 65 13.44 31.49 -26.07
CA ALA A 65 14.20 30.30 -26.47
C ALA A 65 15.28 29.86 -25.46
N LYS A 66 15.98 30.80 -24.81
CA LYS A 66 17.01 30.46 -23.80
C LYS A 66 16.42 29.78 -22.56
N LEU A 67 15.22 30.17 -22.13
CA LEU A 67 14.56 29.54 -20.99
C LEU A 67 14.00 28.17 -21.38
N ALA A 68 13.40 28.07 -22.57
CA ALA A 68 12.92 26.80 -23.12
C ALA A 68 14.05 25.77 -23.22
N GLU A 69 15.23 26.19 -23.70
CA GLU A 69 16.41 25.32 -23.79
C GLU A 69 16.83 24.82 -22.41
N ARG A 70 16.94 25.70 -21.42
CA ARG A 70 17.32 25.30 -20.06
C ARG A 70 16.33 24.30 -19.46
N ILE A 71 15.03 24.51 -19.62
CA ILE A 71 14.00 23.57 -19.14
C ILE A 71 14.17 22.22 -19.84
N GLN A 72 14.31 22.23 -21.17
CA GLN A 72 14.48 21.02 -21.98
C GLN A 72 15.73 20.23 -21.58
N THR A 73 16.86 20.90 -21.31
CA THR A 73 18.14 20.22 -21.04
C THR A 73 18.39 19.91 -19.58
N GLU A 74 17.85 20.71 -18.65
CA GLU A 74 18.14 20.58 -17.22
C GLU A 74 17.03 19.85 -16.44
N LEU A 75 15.77 19.92 -16.92
CA LEU A 75 14.59 19.41 -16.20
C LEU A 75 13.92 18.20 -16.87
N VAL A 76 13.68 18.23 -18.18
CA VAL A 76 13.01 17.11 -18.88
C VAL A 76 13.84 15.84 -18.75
N GLY A 77 13.22 14.75 -18.27
CA GLY A 77 13.91 13.47 -18.05
C GLY A 77 14.92 13.45 -16.91
N ARG A 78 15.00 14.53 -16.10
CA ARG A 78 15.88 14.59 -14.93
C ARG A 78 15.36 13.65 -13.85
N ASN A 79 16.19 12.73 -13.36
CA ASN A 79 15.85 11.86 -12.22
C ASN A 79 15.31 12.65 -11.00
N VAL A 80 14.24 12.14 -10.37
CA VAL A 80 13.60 12.79 -9.20
C VAL A 80 14.48 12.76 -7.96
N ILE A 81 15.30 11.71 -7.82
CA ILE A 81 16.34 11.58 -6.80
C ILE A 81 17.60 11.00 -7.44
N ALA A 82 18.71 10.93 -6.69
CA ALA A 82 19.99 10.43 -7.22
C ALA A 82 19.86 9.04 -7.88
N GLY A 83 20.02 9.03 -9.21
CA GLY A 83 20.04 7.82 -10.03
C GLY A 83 18.70 7.14 -10.26
N ARG A 84 17.57 7.75 -9.87
CA ARG A 84 16.25 7.09 -9.93
C ARG A 84 15.16 7.99 -10.48
N TRP A 85 14.43 7.46 -11.44
CA TRP A 85 13.10 7.93 -11.80
C TRP A 85 12.04 7.29 -10.91
N THR A 86 10.80 7.79 -11.01
CA THR A 86 9.75 7.41 -10.05
C THR A 86 9.33 5.94 -10.15
N PHE A 87 9.37 5.31 -11.33
CA PHE A 87 9.05 3.88 -11.45
C PHE A 87 10.08 3.00 -10.73
N GLN A 88 11.36 3.39 -10.72
CA GLN A 88 12.41 2.66 -10.01
C GLN A 88 12.22 2.74 -8.49
N LEU A 89 11.64 3.84 -7.99
CA LEU A 89 11.25 3.93 -6.58
C LEU A 89 10.14 2.92 -6.26
N VAL A 90 9.15 2.79 -7.15
CA VAL A 90 8.06 1.80 -7.00
C VAL A 90 8.62 0.39 -7.00
N GLU A 91 9.45 0.05 -7.98
CA GLU A 91 10.06 -1.28 -8.12
C GLU A 91 10.91 -1.65 -6.89
N GLU A 92 11.82 -0.77 -6.47
CA GLU A 92 12.68 -1.05 -5.31
C GLU A 92 11.91 -1.13 -3.99
N PHE A 93 10.82 -0.37 -3.86
CA PHE A 93 9.94 -0.46 -2.69
C PHE A 93 9.17 -1.79 -2.68
N ASP A 94 8.60 -2.16 -3.84
CA ASP A 94 7.78 -3.37 -4.02
C ASP A 94 8.63 -4.64 -3.82
N ASP A 95 9.78 -4.73 -4.49
CA ASP A 95 10.67 -5.89 -4.48
C ASP A 95 11.50 -5.99 -3.18
N GLY A 96 11.71 -4.86 -2.50
CA GLY A 96 12.46 -4.80 -1.25
C GLY A 96 11.57 -4.86 -0.01
N TYR A 97 11.29 -3.70 0.55
CA TYR A 97 10.66 -3.57 1.86
C TYR A 97 9.26 -4.20 1.92
N TYR A 98 8.45 -3.96 0.89
CA TYR A 98 7.07 -4.44 0.83
C TYR A 98 6.99 -5.97 0.68
N ALA A 99 7.77 -6.56 -0.23
CA ALA A 99 7.84 -8.01 -0.41
C ALA A 99 8.20 -8.72 0.90
N LEU A 100 9.24 -8.25 1.60
CA LEU A 100 9.66 -8.83 2.88
C LEU A 100 8.56 -8.71 3.95
N PHE A 101 7.90 -7.55 4.06
CA PHE A 101 6.82 -7.35 5.01
C PHE A 101 5.68 -8.36 4.77
N LYS A 102 5.24 -8.48 3.52
CA LYS A 102 4.19 -9.44 3.14
C LYS A 102 4.57 -10.88 3.40
N GLU A 103 5.83 -11.24 3.15
CA GLU A 103 6.34 -12.56 3.47
C GLU A 103 6.22 -12.84 4.97
N LEU A 104 6.74 -11.95 5.81
CA LEU A 104 6.75 -12.12 7.26
C LEU A 104 5.34 -12.13 7.87
N ASP A 105 4.41 -11.29 7.41
CA ASP A 105 3.00 -11.35 7.81
C ASP A 105 2.37 -12.70 7.45
N ARG A 106 2.62 -13.20 6.23
CA ARG A 106 2.13 -14.52 5.81
C ARG A 106 2.71 -15.64 6.66
N THR A 107 4.03 -15.68 6.83
CA THR A 107 4.72 -16.69 7.63
C THR A 107 4.19 -16.70 9.06
N ALA A 108 4.05 -15.53 9.70
CA ALA A 108 3.52 -15.45 11.06
C ALA A 108 2.09 -16.01 11.17
N ARG A 109 1.21 -15.71 10.19
CA ARG A 109 -0.15 -16.26 10.18
C ARG A 109 -0.19 -17.75 9.88
N ASP A 110 0.65 -18.23 8.96
CA ASP A 110 0.71 -19.65 8.61
C ASP A 110 1.18 -20.48 9.82
N ASP A 111 2.25 -20.04 10.49
CA ASP A 111 2.86 -20.73 11.64
C ASP A 111 1.99 -20.67 12.91
N LEU A 112 1.38 -19.51 13.19
CA LEU A 112 0.73 -19.25 14.47
C LEU A 112 -0.80 -19.32 14.43
N ALA A 113 -1.40 -19.28 13.24
CA ALA A 113 -2.84 -19.20 13.06
C ALA A 113 -3.39 -20.10 11.95
N GLN A 114 -2.62 -21.09 11.47
CA GLN A 114 -3.03 -22.01 10.40
C GLN A 114 -3.46 -21.27 9.11
N GLY A 115 -2.81 -20.15 8.82
CA GLY A 115 -3.08 -19.30 7.66
C GLY A 115 -4.38 -18.49 7.74
N ARG A 116 -5.09 -18.51 8.88
CA ARG A 116 -6.33 -17.75 9.08
C ARG A 116 -6.04 -16.25 9.11
N ARG A 117 -6.90 -15.48 8.44
CA ARG A 117 -6.78 -14.01 8.31
C ARG A 117 -7.80 -13.31 9.21
N HIS A 118 -7.47 -12.09 9.61
CA HIS A 118 -8.37 -11.18 10.32
C HIS A 118 -8.98 -11.77 11.61
N LEU A 119 -8.23 -12.59 12.35
CA LEU A 119 -8.72 -13.18 13.60
C LEU A 119 -9.04 -12.12 14.66
N PHE A 120 -8.17 -11.12 14.78
CA PHE A 120 -8.37 -10.02 15.73
C PHE A 120 -9.64 -9.23 15.40
N GLU A 121 -9.83 -8.83 14.14
CA GLU A 121 -11.02 -8.11 13.68
C GLU A 121 -12.28 -8.96 13.79
N ALA A 122 -12.19 -10.26 13.53
CA ALA A 122 -13.30 -11.19 13.67
C ALA A 122 -13.75 -11.32 15.13
N GLU A 123 -12.82 -11.48 16.07
CA GLU A 123 -13.11 -11.49 17.51
C GLU A 123 -13.69 -10.15 17.97
N MET A 124 -13.11 -9.03 17.53
CA MET A 124 -13.62 -7.68 17.78
C MET A 124 -15.06 -7.50 17.27
N LYS A 125 -15.35 -7.96 16.04
CA LYS A 125 -16.67 -7.89 15.42
C LYS A 125 -17.68 -8.74 16.18
N GLU A 126 -17.30 -9.96 16.58
CA GLU A 126 -18.19 -10.84 17.34
C GLU A 126 -18.56 -10.25 18.70
N ARG A 127 -17.60 -9.68 19.44
CA ARG A 127 -17.89 -9.00 20.72
C ARG A 127 -18.82 -7.80 20.57
N ARG A 128 -18.79 -7.12 19.42
CA ARG A 128 -19.66 -5.97 19.11
C ARG A 128 -21.01 -6.36 18.51
N ARG A 129 -21.23 -7.64 18.23
CA ARG A 129 -22.45 -8.13 17.57
C ARG A 129 -23.66 -8.02 18.50
N THR A 130 -24.81 -7.69 17.92
CA THR A 130 -26.11 -7.81 18.60
C THR A 130 -26.78 -9.09 18.10
N HIS A 131 -26.76 -10.14 18.92
CA HIS A 131 -27.30 -11.43 18.52
C HIS A 131 -28.81 -11.37 18.28
N GLY A 132 -29.26 -11.97 17.17
CA GLY A 132 -30.67 -12.04 16.78
C GLY A 132 -31.21 -10.80 16.06
N ARG A 133 -30.40 -9.75 15.86
CA ARG A 133 -30.79 -8.56 15.08
C ARG A 133 -30.46 -8.76 13.59
N SER A 134 -31.41 -8.45 12.72
CA SER A 134 -31.17 -8.49 11.27
C SER A 134 -30.07 -7.49 10.88
N GLY A 135 -29.15 -7.91 10.00
CA GLY A 135 -27.96 -7.15 9.60
C GLY A 135 -26.75 -7.31 10.54
N HIS A 136 -26.89 -8.13 11.59
CA HIS A 136 -25.84 -8.45 12.56
C HIS A 136 -25.52 -9.96 12.56
N GLU A 137 -25.72 -10.66 11.45
CA GLU A 137 -25.50 -12.10 11.30
C GLU A 137 -24.01 -12.48 11.21
N ALA A 138 -23.66 -13.62 11.81
CA ALA A 138 -22.27 -14.09 11.93
C ALA A 138 -21.61 -14.38 10.58
N THR A 139 -22.43 -14.74 9.60
CA THR A 139 -22.08 -15.04 8.22
C THR A 139 -22.92 -14.15 7.29
N PRO A 140 -22.46 -13.91 6.06
CA PRO A 140 -23.30 -13.32 5.00
C PRO A 140 -24.61 -14.09 4.79
#